data_AF-A0A1W9YS48-F1
#
_entry.id   AF-A0A1W9YS48-F1
#
_cell.length_a   1.000
_cell.length_b   1.000
_cell.length_c   1.000
_cell.angle_alpha   90.00
_cell.angle_beta   90.00
_cell.angle_gamma   90.00
#
_symmetry.space_group_name_H-M   'P 1'
#
loop_
_entity.id
_entity.type
_entity.pdbx_description
1 polymer ?
#
loop_
_entity_poly.entity_id
_entity_poly.type
_entity_poly.pdbx_seq_one_letter_code
_entity_poly.pdbx_strand_id
1 'polypeptide(L)'
;QELSSKMLEVPEGFVVQRQVSKIYEDRQKMAAGGLPINWGFAETLAYATLLFEGHPVRMTGQYVGRGTFSHRHAVLHNQKDDSVYVPLANLFD
;
A
#
# COMPACT_ATOMS: atom_id res chain seq x y z
N GLN A 1 7.17 6.88 -11.42
CA GLN A 1 5.75 6.65 -11.73
C GLN A 1 5.39 5.18 -11.78
N GLU A 2 6.27 4.31 -12.29
CA GLU A 2 6.02 2.86 -12.34
C GLU A 2 5.85 2.22 -10.95
N LEU A 3 6.77 2.51 -10.02
CA LEU A 3 6.73 1.96 -8.66
C LEU A 3 5.47 2.35 -7.88
N SER A 4 5.01 3.60 -8.03
CA SER A 4 3.77 4.08 -7.41
C SER A 4 2.53 3.40 -7.98
N SER A 5 2.52 3.02 -9.25
CA SER A 5 1.41 2.26 -9.84
C SER A 5 1.40 0.82 -9.32
N LYS A 6 2.56 0.16 -9.28
CA LYS A 6 2.71 -1.22 -8.78
C LYS A 6 2.29 -1.38 -7.33
N MET A 7 2.70 -0.48 -6.44
CA MET A 7 2.33 -0.54 -5.02
C MET A 7 0.84 -0.29 -4.73
N LEU A 8 0.09 0.24 -5.71
CA LEU A 8 -1.35 0.50 -5.62
C LEU A 8 -2.18 -0.53 -6.39
N GLU A 9 -1.53 -1.54 -6.98
CA GLU A 9 -2.19 -2.63 -7.67
C GLU A 9 -2.78 -3.62 -6.66
N VAL A 10 -4.04 -4.01 -6.90
CA VAL A 10 -4.78 -4.98 -6.09
C VAL A 10 -5.20 -6.12 -7.02
N PRO A 11 -5.00 -7.39 -6.64
CA PRO A 11 -5.32 -8.53 -7.51
C PRO A 11 -6.78 -8.56 -7.94
N GLU A 12 -7.04 -9.11 -9.12
CA GLU A 12 -8.40 -9.29 -9.61
C GLU A 12 -9.24 -10.12 -8.62
N GLY A 13 -10.47 -9.68 -8.35
CA GLY A 13 -11.36 -10.34 -7.41
C GLY A 13 -11.11 -10.04 -5.93
N PHE A 14 -10.02 -9.34 -5.59
CA PHE A 14 -9.70 -8.97 -4.21
C PHE A 14 -10.57 -7.79 -3.74
N VAL A 15 -11.46 -8.05 -2.78
CA VAL A 15 -12.40 -7.02 -2.29
C VAL A 15 -11.83 -6.34 -1.06
N VAL A 16 -11.27 -5.14 -1.25
CA VAL A 16 -10.86 -4.28 -0.15
C VAL A 16 -12.06 -3.61 0.53
N GLN A 17 -11.92 -3.28 1.82
CA GLN A 17 -12.91 -2.51 2.57
C GLN A 17 -13.05 -1.08 2.01
N ARG A 18 -14.27 -0.52 2.03
CA ARG A 18 -14.63 0.76 1.36
C ARG A 18 -13.73 1.96 1.69
N GLN A 19 -13.35 2.14 2.96
CA GLN A 19 -12.45 3.23 3.37
C GLN A 19 -11.02 3.00 2.87
N VAL A 20 -10.58 1.74 2.81
CA VAL A 20 -9.28 1.38 2.21
C VAL A 20 -9.26 1.67 0.72
N SER A 21 -10.35 1.36 -0.01
CA SER A 21 -10.51 1.73 -1.43
C SER A 21 -10.32 3.23 -1.64
N LYS A 22 -10.96 4.05 -0.81
CA LYS A 22 -10.83 5.51 -0.89
C LYS A 22 -9.39 5.98 -0.65
N ILE A 23 -8.67 5.37 0.29
CA ILE A 23 -7.25 5.67 0.53
C ILE A 23 -6.42 5.33 -0.71
N TYR A 24 -6.70 4.23 -1.41
CA TYR A 24 -6.00 3.85 -2.63
C TYR A 24 -6.31 4.81 -3.79
N GLU A 25 -7.57 5.21 -3.98
CA GLU A 25 -7.96 6.23 -4.95
C GLU A 25 -7.25 7.57 -4.71
N ASP A 26 -7.16 8.00 -3.45
CA ASP A 26 -6.45 9.23 -3.09
C ASP A 26 -4.95 9.11 -3.36
N ARG A 27 -4.34 7.94 -3.07
CA ARG A 27 -2.93 7.66 -3.40
C ARG A 27 -2.68 7.65 -4.92
N GLN A 28 -3.62 7.14 -5.72
CA GLN A 28 -3.52 7.20 -7.18
C GLN A 28 -3.53 8.66 -7.67
N LYS A 29 -4.41 9.51 -7.11
CA LYS A 29 -4.43 10.94 -7.41
C LYS A 29 -3.14 11.64 -6.97
N MET A 30 -2.58 11.27 -5.81
CA MET A 30 -1.28 11.77 -5.34
C MET A 30 -0.15 11.39 -6.29
N ALA A 31 -0.11 10.14 -6.75
CA ALA A 31 0.88 9.66 -7.72
C ALA A 31 0.78 10.39 -9.07
N ALA A 32 -0.44 10.75 -9.48
CA ALA A 32 -0.70 11.54 -10.69
C ALA A 32 -0.48 13.06 -10.51
N GLY A 33 -0.10 13.53 -9.32
CA GLY A 33 0.07 14.96 -9.02
C GLY A 33 -1.24 15.75 -8.86
N GLY A 34 -2.39 15.07 -8.82
CA GLY A 34 -3.71 15.69 -8.62
C GLY A 34 -4.05 16.00 -7.16
N LEU A 35 -3.28 15.45 -6.20
CA LEU A 35 -3.37 15.75 -4.77
C LEU A 35 -1.97 15.88 -4.15
N PRO A 36 -1.79 16.72 -3.12
CA PRO A 36 -0.57 16.72 -2.32
C PRO A 36 -0.33 15.37 -1.64
N ILE A 37 0.93 14.93 -1.62
CA ILE A 37 1.35 13.69 -0.96
C ILE A 37 1.14 13.82 0.56
N ASN A 38 0.49 12.82 1.16
CA ASN A 38 0.36 12.71 2.61
C ASN A 38 1.40 11.75 3.22
N TRP A 39 1.43 11.69 4.55
CA TRP A 39 2.40 10.87 5.28
C TRP A 39 2.34 9.39 4.93
N GLY A 40 1.16 8.78 4.94
CA GLY A 40 1.01 7.34 4.68
C GLY A 40 1.46 6.95 3.27
N PHE A 41 1.22 7.81 2.28
CA PHE A 41 1.70 7.58 0.92
C PHE A 41 3.22 7.76 0.81
N ALA A 42 3.78 8.85 1.35
CA ALA A 42 5.22 9.09 1.35
C ALA A 42 6.00 7.97 2.05
N GLU A 43 5.52 7.53 3.21
CA GLU A 43 6.11 6.43 3.98
C GLU A 43 6.13 5.13 3.15
N THR A 44 5.00 4.77 2.54
CA THR A 44 4.90 3.54 1.74
C THR A 44 5.77 3.63 0.49
N LEU A 45 5.87 4.80 -0.14
CA LEU A 45 6.74 5.02 -1.29
C LEU A 45 8.21 4.86 -0.92
N ALA A 46 8.63 5.37 0.24
CA ALA A 46 10.01 5.20 0.73
C ALA A 46 10.36 3.72 0.98
N TYR A 47 9.43 2.92 1.50
CA TYR A 47 9.65 1.47 1.62
C TYR A 47 9.75 0.80 0.25
N ALA A 48 8.89 1.19 -0.70
CA ALA A 48 8.94 0.64 -2.05
C ALA A 48 10.28 0.94 -2.73
N THR A 49 10.85 2.14 -2.55
CA THR A 49 12.15 2.50 -3.16
C THR A 49 13.29 1.70 -2.56
N LEU A 50 13.30 1.50 -1.24
CA LEU A 50 14.30 0.65 -0.58
C LEU A 50 14.23 -0.80 -1.09
N LEU A 51 13.02 -1.34 -1.21
CA LEU A 51 12.82 -2.70 -1.73
C LEU A 51 13.26 -2.81 -3.19
N PHE A 52 12.99 -1.80 -4.01
CA PHE A 52 13.46 -1.73 -5.40
C PHE A 52 14.99 -1.73 -5.49
N GLU A 53 15.68 -1.07 -4.57
CA GLU A 53 17.14 -1.04 -4.48
C GLU A 53 17.74 -2.32 -3.87
N GLY A 54 16.91 -3.31 -3.51
CA GLY A 54 17.35 -4.58 -2.92
C GLY A 54 17.63 -4.48 -1.41
N HIS A 55 17.19 -3.42 -0.75
CA HIS A 55 17.31 -3.25 0.69
C HIS A 55 16.06 -3.83 1.41
N PRO A 56 16.19 -4.93 2.15
CA PRO A 56 15.04 -5.54 2.81
C PRO A 56 14.51 -4.67 3.95
N VAL A 57 13.18 -4.52 4.00
CA VAL A 57 12.48 -3.73 5.02
C VAL A 57 11.72 -4.68 5.96
N ARG A 58 12.00 -4.60 7.26
CA ARG A 58 11.26 -5.31 8.30
C ARG A 58 10.45 -4.33 9.14
N MET A 59 9.12 -4.46 9.10
CA MET A 59 8.21 -3.72 9.98
C MET A 59 7.73 -4.62 11.13
N THR A 60 7.94 -4.19 12.37
CA THR A 60 7.44 -4.91 13.55
C THR A 60 6.78 -3.94 14.53
N GLY A 61 5.63 -4.33 15.05
CA GLY A 61 4.90 -3.56 16.05
C GLY A 61 3.44 -3.97 16.12
N GLN A 62 2.76 -3.53 17.16
CA GLN A 62 1.32 -3.77 17.30
C GLN A 62 0.57 -3.04 16.18
N TYR A 63 -0.33 -3.77 15.49
CA TYR A 63 -1.16 -3.25 14.40
C TYR A 63 -0.41 -2.61 13.22
N VAL A 64 0.89 -2.89 13.05
CA VAL A 64 1.74 -2.18 12.06
C VAL A 64 1.26 -2.35 10.61
N GLY A 65 0.63 -3.49 10.27
CA GLY A 65 0.10 -3.76 8.92
C GLY A 65 -0.95 -2.76 8.44
N ARG A 66 -1.90 -2.38 9.31
CA ARG A 66 -2.88 -1.30 9.03
C ARG A 66 -2.32 0.07 9.41
N GLY A 67 -1.53 0.12 10.48
CA GLY A 67 -1.19 1.31 11.22
C GLY A 67 -2.27 1.62 12.28
N THR A 68 -1.84 2.03 13.47
CA THR A 68 -2.71 2.37 14.60
C THR A 68 -3.77 3.39 14.18
N PHE A 69 -3.36 4.45 13.47
CA PHE A 69 -4.24 5.50 12.94
C PHE A 69 -4.82 5.21 11.54
N SER A 70 -4.82 3.94 11.11
CA SER A 70 -5.35 3.51 9.79
C SER A 70 -4.78 4.30 8.59
N HIS A 71 -3.49 4.65 8.65
CA HIS A 71 -2.83 5.45 7.60
C HIS A 71 -1.98 4.61 6.63
N ARG A 72 -1.57 3.39 7.03
CA ARG A 72 -0.55 2.62 6.31
C ARG A 72 -1.15 1.65 5.31
N HIS A 73 -2.02 0.75 5.76
CA HIS A 73 -2.61 -0.31 4.92
C HIS A 73 -1.57 -1.06 4.05
N ALA A 74 -0.43 -1.42 4.66
CA ALA A 74 0.61 -2.24 4.03
C ALA A 74 0.18 -3.70 3.86
N VAL A 75 -0.77 -4.15 4.69
CA VAL A 75 -1.42 -5.45 4.60
C VAL A 75 -2.89 -5.22 4.29
N LEU A 76 -3.36 -5.76 3.16
CA LEU A 76 -4.74 -5.74 2.73
C LEU A 76 -5.43 -7.04 3.13
N HIS A 77 -6.69 -6.94 3.54
CA HIS A 77 -7.53 -8.08 3.88
C HIS A 77 -8.75 -8.10 2.95
N ASN A 78 -8.96 -9.24 2.30
CA ASN A 78 -10.10 -9.45 1.40
C ASN A 78 -11.37 -9.64 2.23
N GLN A 79 -12.39 -8.82 1.96
CA GLN A 79 -13.68 -8.87 2.65
C GLN A 79 -14.50 -10.12 2.30
N LYS A 80 -14.14 -10.87 1.25
CA LYS A 80 -14.87 -12.08 0.83
C LYS A 80 -14.41 -13.35 1.54
N ASP A 81 -13.10 -13.52 1.72
CA ASP A 81 -12.50 -14.80 2.10
C ASP A 81 -11.36 -14.68 3.12
N ASP A 82 -11.17 -13.49 3.71
CA ASP A 82 -10.11 -13.16 4.67
C ASP A 82 -8.66 -13.38 4.17
N SER A 83 -8.47 -13.64 2.86
CA SER A 83 -7.15 -13.71 2.26
C SER A 83 -6.41 -12.39 2.42
N VAL A 84 -5.09 -12.49 2.51
CA VAL A 84 -4.20 -11.36 2.77
C VAL A 84 -3.35 -11.09 1.55
N TYR A 85 -3.23 -9.81 1.19
CA TYR A 85 -2.33 -9.35 0.14
C TYR A 85 -1.41 -8.25 0.67
N VAL A 86 -0.13 -8.33 0.34
CA VAL A 86 0.90 -7.37 0.75
C VAL A 86 1.52 -6.75 -0.50
N PRO A 87 1.04 -5.57 -0.95
CA PRO A 87 1.49 -4.97 -2.22
C PRO A 87 3.01 -4.77 -2.29
N LEU A 88 3.64 -4.36 -1.17
CA LEU A 88 5.09 -4.16 -1.10
C LEU A 88 5.90 -5.46 -1.29
N ALA A 89 5.29 -6.63 -1.04
CA ALA A 89 5.94 -7.92 -1.26
C ALA A 89 5.75 -8.45 -2.69
N ASN A 90 4.96 -7.76 -3.53
CA ASN A 90 4.62 -8.16 -4.89
C ASN A 90 4.95 -7.03 -5.90
N LEU A 91 6.01 -6.26 -5.64
CA LEU A 91 6.42 -5.14 -6.51
C LEU A 91 7.11 -5.60 -7.80
N PHE A 92 7.78 -6.75 -7.76
CA PHE A 92 8.61 -7.34 -8.81
C PHE A 92 8.39 -8.86 -8.82
N ASP A 93 8.59 -9.50 -9.97
CA ASP A 93 8.56 -10.97 -10.10
C ASP A 93 9.81 -11.64 -9.48
#